data_AF-C2KKF0-F1
#
_entry.id   AF-C2KKF0-F1
#
_cell.length_a   1.000
_cell.length_b   1.000
_cell.length_c   1.000
_cell.angle_alpha   90.00
_cell.angle_beta   90.00
_cell.angle_gamma   90.00
#
_symmetry.space_group_name_H-M   'P 1'
#
loop_
_entity.id
_entity.type
_entity.pdbx_description
1 polymer ?
#
loop_
_entity_poly.entity_id
_entity_poly.type
_entity_poly.pdbx_seq_one_letter_code
_entity_poly.pdbx_strand_id
1 'polypeptide(L)'
;MIIGLVLFIFAGQSLTMVLIAAELFAIPQPLVFLVVLMTISDSVEYGQLKLGHRDESLTLSVRPLLDKLAGAISNGVVGLTAVVAGMTTGATASSVTGSGQSIFKTIMFGLPIVIILIGTYVFYRKVTLTERKHAEIVDQLEKTWGKKFVDTTTTTTTPELKTGEYTYNAPIAGELINLSSVNDHAFASGSLGQGFAIRPSDGRVYAPFDATVRVAFSTKHAIGLVSDTGLVTLIHIGIGTVAMQGTGFVTYFERGQHVKKGDLLIEFWDKSIKDAGFDDTVIVTITNSNILSEFNIVKPIGSKVDKDDIVLTLINK
;
A
#
# COMPACT_ATOMS: atom_id res chain seq x y z
N MET A 1 -8.33 27.11 1.84
CA MET A 1 -8.91 27.27 0.48
C MET A 1 -10.14 28.16 0.48
N ILE A 2 -11.31 27.71 0.98
CA ILE A 2 -12.56 28.52 0.90
C ILE A 2 -12.40 29.89 1.57
N ILE A 3 -11.79 29.96 2.76
CA ILE A 3 -11.53 31.25 3.44
C ILE A 3 -10.68 32.18 2.57
N GLY A 4 -9.64 31.66 1.90
CA GLY A 4 -8.83 32.43 0.95
C GLY A 4 -9.65 32.95 -0.23
N LEU A 5 -10.52 32.12 -0.82
CA LEU A 5 -11.42 32.53 -1.91
C LEU A 5 -12.41 33.62 -1.48
N VAL A 6 -12.95 33.53 -0.26
CA VAL A 6 -13.83 34.57 0.30
C VAL A 6 -13.06 35.87 0.49
N LEU A 7 -11.83 35.81 1.03
CA LEU A 7 -10.99 37.00 1.19
C LEU A 7 -10.65 37.66 -0.15
N PHE A 8 -10.39 36.88 -1.21
CA PHE A 8 -10.15 37.43 -2.55
C PHE A 8 -11.31 38.27 -3.10
N ILE A 9 -12.56 37.93 -2.77
CA ILE A 9 -13.73 38.70 -3.20
C ILE A 9 -13.70 40.12 -2.62
N PHE A 10 -13.30 40.25 -1.35
CA PHE A 10 -13.30 41.49 -0.58
C PHE A 10 -11.95 42.23 -0.55
N ALA A 11 -10.87 41.61 -1.04
CA ALA A 11 -9.51 42.16 -0.92
C ALA A 11 -9.32 43.52 -1.63
N GLY A 12 -10.16 43.85 -2.61
CA GLY A 12 -10.09 45.12 -3.32
C GLY A 12 -8.71 45.36 -3.95
N GLN A 13 -8.07 46.48 -3.60
CA GLN A 13 -6.70 46.82 -4.00
C GLN A 13 -5.67 46.61 -2.88
N SER A 14 -6.06 46.03 -1.74
CA SER A 14 -5.15 45.80 -0.61
C SER A 14 -4.21 44.65 -0.91
N LEU A 15 -2.95 44.98 -1.21
CA LEU A 15 -1.90 43.98 -1.43
C LEU A 15 -1.78 43.00 -0.26
N THR A 16 -1.87 43.50 0.98
CA THR A 16 -1.78 42.67 2.18
C THR A 16 -2.91 41.65 2.28
N MET A 17 -4.16 42.03 2.00
CA MET A 17 -5.27 41.06 1.99
C MET A 17 -5.15 40.04 0.86
N VAL A 18 -4.66 40.47 -0.32
CA VAL A 18 -4.39 39.56 -1.45
C VAL A 18 -3.34 38.51 -1.08
N LEU A 19 -2.24 38.92 -0.44
CA LEU A 19 -1.19 37.98 -0.02
C LEU A 19 -1.69 36.99 1.05
N ILE A 20 -2.45 37.46 2.04
CA ILE A 20 -3.06 36.59 3.05
C ILE A 20 -4.04 35.60 2.40
N ALA A 21 -4.87 36.07 1.48
CA ALA A 21 -5.82 35.23 0.75
C ALA A 21 -5.11 34.16 -0.08
N ALA A 22 -4.02 34.52 -0.76
CA ALA A 22 -3.20 33.60 -1.54
C ALA A 22 -2.59 32.49 -0.66
N GLU A 23 -2.05 32.85 0.50
CA GLU A 23 -1.45 31.88 1.42
C GLU A 23 -2.50 30.91 1.99
N LEU A 24 -3.65 31.44 2.44
CA LEU A 24 -4.76 30.63 2.94
C LEU A 24 -5.40 29.74 1.85
N PHE A 25 -5.22 30.11 0.57
CA PHE A 25 -5.59 29.28 -0.55
C PHE A 25 -4.55 28.17 -0.81
N ALA A 26 -3.26 28.50 -0.79
CA ALA A 26 -2.18 27.59 -1.12
C ALA A 26 -1.90 26.52 -0.04
N ILE A 27 -1.94 26.88 1.25
CA ILE A 27 -1.57 25.99 2.37
C ILE A 27 -2.26 24.62 2.32
N PRO A 28 -3.58 24.49 2.05
CA PRO A 28 -4.22 23.17 2.05
C PRO A 28 -3.96 22.33 0.79
N GLN A 29 -3.42 22.91 -0.28
CA GLN A 29 -3.25 22.22 -1.55
C GLN A 29 -2.36 20.96 -1.44
N PRO A 30 -1.19 20.99 -0.78
CA PRO A 30 -0.37 19.80 -0.56
C PRO A 30 -1.09 18.71 0.24
N LEU A 31 -1.94 19.09 1.20
CA LEU A 31 -2.70 18.12 2.02
C LEU A 31 -3.79 17.43 1.20
N VAL A 32 -4.56 18.18 0.40
CA VAL A 32 -5.56 17.61 -0.50
C VAL A 32 -4.90 16.66 -1.51
N PHE A 33 -3.76 17.09 -2.05
CA PHE A 33 -2.96 16.28 -2.95
C PHE A 33 -2.51 14.95 -2.31
N LEU A 34 -2.01 15.00 -1.07
CA LEU A 34 -1.58 13.79 -0.35
C LEU A 34 -2.75 12.83 -0.13
N VAL A 35 -3.91 13.35 0.29
CA VAL A 35 -5.12 12.54 0.51
C VAL A 35 -5.57 11.84 -0.78
N VAL A 36 -5.59 12.55 -1.90
CA VAL A 36 -5.95 11.97 -3.20
C VAL A 36 -4.93 10.91 -3.63
N LEU A 37 -3.63 11.19 -3.46
CA LEU A 37 -2.57 10.25 -3.80
C LEU A 37 -2.67 8.96 -2.98
N MET A 38 -2.85 9.08 -1.66
CA MET A 38 -3.03 7.93 -0.78
C MET A 38 -4.28 7.13 -1.15
N THR A 39 -5.40 7.80 -1.42
CA THR A 39 -6.64 7.13 -1.86
C THR A 39 -6.45 6.34 -3.16
N ILE A 40 -5.71 6.90 -4.13
CA ILE A 40 -5.39 6.21 -5.39
C ILE A 40 -4.47 5.02 -5.13
N SER A 41 -3.46 5.19 -4.28
CA SER A 41 -2.56 4.10 -3.89
C SER A 41 -3.32 2.95 -3.23
N ASP A 42 -4.15 3.24 -2.23
CA ASP A 42 -4.95 2.23 -1.51
C ASP A 42 -5.98 1.53 -2.41
N SER A 43 -6.38 2.19 -3.50
CA SER A 43 -7.25 1.59 -4.50
C SER A 43 -6.56 0.46 -5.27
N VAL A 44 -5.23 0.40 -5.27
CA VAL A 44 -4.46 -0.70 -5.89
C VAL A 44 -4.73 -2.00 -5.14
N GLU A 45 -4.64 -2.01 -3.80
CA GLU A 45 -4.94 -3.19 -2.98
C GLU A 45 -6.41 -3.58 -3.09
N TYR A 46 -7.32 -2.60 -3.09
CA TYR A 46 -8.75 -2.87 -3.32
C TYR A 46 -9.02 -3.51 -4.68
N GLY A 47 -8.39 -2.98 -5.74
CA GLY A 47 -8.45 -3.54 -7.09
C GLY A 47 -7.93 -4.97 -7.13
N GLN A 48 -6.79 -5.23 -6.49
CA GLN A 48 -6.22 -6.58 -6.36
C GLN A 48 -7.18 -7.55 -5.66
N LEU A 49 -7.83 -7.11 -4.57
CA LEU A 49 -8.80 -7.94 -3.86
C LEU A 49 -10.03 -8.27 -4.73
N LYS A 50 -10.50 -7.32 -5.54
CA LYS A 50 -11.72 -7.49 -6.35
C LYS A 50 -11.49 -8.19 -7.69
N LEU A 51 -10.40 -7.86 -8.37
CA LEU A 51 -10.09 -8.33 -9.72
C LEU A 51 -9.13 -9.52 -9.71
N GLY A 52 -8.40 -9.72 -8.61
CA GLY A 52 -7.48 -10.82 -8.44
C GLY A 52 -6.09 -10.61 -9.07
N HIS A 53 -5.86 -9.50 -9.75
CA HIS A 53 -4.56 -9.05 -10.25
C HIS A 53 -4.28 -7.62 -9.79
N ARG A 54 -2.99 -7.26 -9.65
CA ARG A 54 -2.54 -5.95 -9.17
C ARG A 54 -2.10 -5.08 -10.34
N ASP A 55 -2.83 -4.00 -10.60
CA ASP A 55 -2.55 -3.05 -11.69
C ASP A 55 -2.11 -1.68 -11.16
N GLU A 56 -0.88 -1.64 -10.65
CA GLU A 56 -0.34 -0.43 -10.02
C GLU A 56 -0.12 0.70 -11.04
N SER A 57 0.49 0.38 -12.19
CA SER A 57 0.74 1.36 -13.25
C SER A 57 -0.56 1.97 -13.79
N LEU A 58 -1.58 1.16 -14.04
CA LEU A 58 -2.88 1.62 -14.51
C LEU A 58 -3.54 2.53 -13.48
N THR A 59 -3.55 2.13 -12.21
CA THR A 59 -4.17 2.90 -11.13
C THR A 59 -3.45 4.23 -10.89
N LEU A 60 -2.12 4.21 -10.81
CA LEU A 60 -1.31 5.42 -10.63
C LEU A 60 -1.36 6.37 -11.84
N SER A 61 -1.59 5.85 -13.05
CA SER A 61 -1.74 6.67 -14.27
C SER A 61 -2.97 7.59 -14.24
N VAL A 62 -3.98 7.26 -13.42
CA VAL A 62 -5.18 8.09 -13.24
C VAL A 62 -4.81 9.47 -12.70
N ARG A 63 -3.76 9.58 -11.88
CA ARG A 63 -3.37 10.86 -11.26
C ARG A 63 -2.88 11.89 -12.29
N PRO A 64 -1.84 11.62 -13.11
CA PRO A 64 -1.43 12.55 -14.16
C PRO A 64 -2.56 12.91 -15.14
N LEU A 65 -3.46 11.97 -15.41
CA LEU A 65 -4.64 12.21 -16.24
C LEU A 65 -5.58 13.23 -15.59
N LEU A 66 -5.91 13.05 -14.31
CA LEU A 66 -6.74 13.97 -13.55
C LEU A 66 -6.10 15.36 -13.47
N ASP A 67 -4.80 15.44 -13.20
CA ASP A 67 -4.07 16.72 -13.10
C ASP A 67 -4.10 17.48 -14.44
N LYS A 68 -3.83 16.80 -15.56
CA LYS A 68 -3.86 17.40 -16.90
C LYS A 68 -5.28 17.82 -17.30
N LEU A 69 -6.27 16.97 -17.04
CA LEU A 69 -7.66 17.26 -17.36
C LEU A 69 -8.17 18.45 -16.54
N ALA A 70 -7.92 18.46 -15.22
CA ALA A 70 -8.30 19.56 -14.34
C ALA A 70 -7.61 20.87 -14.74
N GLY A 71 -6.31 20.81 -15.07
CA GLY A 71 -5.57 21.97 -15.56
C GLY A 71 -6.11 22.52 -16.89
N ALA A 72 -6.44 21.64 -17.85
CA ALA A 72 -7.03 22.04 -19.13
C ALA A 72 -8.40 22.70 -18.94
N ILE A 73 -9.28 22.11 -18.12
CA ILE A 73 -10.60 22.68 -17.80
C ILE A 73 -10.45 24.02 -17.10
N SER A 74 -9.58 24.11 -16.10
CA SER A 74 -9.33 25.35 -15.34
C SER A 74 -8.83 26.47 -16.25
N ASN A 75 -7.81 26.21 -17.08
CA ASN A 75 -7.28 27.20 -18.01
C ASN A 75 -8.33 27.65 -19.05
N GLY A 76 -9.15 26.72 -19.54
CA GLY A 76 -10.27 27.04 -20.43
C GLY A 76 -11.29 27.98 -19.78
N VAL A 77 -11.70 27.68 -18.55
CA VAL A 77 -12.64 28.52 -17.79
C VAL A 77 -12.05 29.90 -17.49
N VAL A 78 -10.77 29.97 -17.08
CA VAL A 78 -10.08 31.25 -16.82
C VAL A 78 -10.01 32.10 -18.08
N GLY A 79 -9.59 31.52 -19.20
CA GLY A 79 -9.47 32.23 -20.48
C GLY A 79 -10.82 32.79 -20.98
N LEU A 80 -11.86 31.95 -20.98
CA LEU A 80 -13.22 32.39 -21.36
C LEU A 80 -13.74 33.48 -20.42
N THR A 81 -13.51 33.35 -19.13
CA THR A 81 -13.95 34.34 -18.13
C THR A 81 -13.27 35.69 -18.36
N ALA A 82 -11.96 35.70 -18.62
CA ALA A 82 -11.23 36.94 -18.92
C ALA A 82 -11.80 37.65 -20.16
N VAL A 83 -12.11 36.89 -21.22
CA VAL A 83 -12.74 37.44 -22.43
C VAL A 83 -14.12 38.03 -22.12
N VAL A 84 -14.98 37.29 -21.42
CA VAL A 84 -16.33 37.75 -21.05
C VAL A 84 -16.28 38.96 -20.11
N ALA A 85 -15.27 39.04 -19.25
CA ALA A 85 -15.04 40.18 -18.35
C ALA A 85 -14.45 41.42 -19.07
N GLY A 86 -14.19 41.36 -20.37
CA GLY A 86 -13.65 42.46 -21.16
C GLY A 86 -12.13 42.67 -21.01
N MET A 87 -11.40 41.67 -20.49
CA MET A 87 -9.94 41.69 -20.36
C MET A 87 -9.26 41.20 -21.65
N THR A 88 -9.60 41.83 -22.78
CA THR A 88 -9.08 41.47 -24.11
C THR A 88 -7.82 42.28 -24.48
N THR A 89 -7.23 42.01 -25.64
CA THR A 89 -5.99 42.68 -26.09
C THR A 89 -6.17 44.19 -26.17
N GLY A 90 -5.34 44.93 -25.41
CA GLY A 90 -5.39 46.40 -25.32
C GLY A 90 -6.16 46.94 -24.11
N ALA A 91 -6.81 46.08 -23.31
CA ALA A 91 -7.46 46.51 -22.07
C ALA A 91 -6.44 46.92 -21.00
N THR A 92 -6.73 48.01 -20.28
CA THR A 92 -6.01 48.48 -19.10
C THR A 92 -6.86 48.25 -17.85
N ALA A 93 -6.27 48.30 -16.65
CA ALA A 93 -7.05 48.18 -15.40
C ALA A 93 -8.21 49.19 -15.31
N SER A 94 -8.08 50.36 -15.95
CA SER A 94 -9.10 51.39 -16.06
C SER A 94 -10.19 51.12 -17.11
N SER A 95 -9.94 50.26 -18.09
CA SER A 95 -10.92 49.97 -19.17
C SER A 95 -11.86 48.81 -18.83
N VAL A 96 -11.62 48.09 -17.72
CA VAL A 96 -12.49 47.00 -17.27
C VAL A 96 -13.69 47.58 -16.51
N THR A 97 -14.88 47.36 -17.04
CA THR A 97 -16.13 47.86 -16.45
C THR A 97 -16.40 47.22 -15.07
N GLY A 98 -17.17 47.91 -14.23
CA GLY A 98 -17.59 47.35 -12.93
C GLY A 98 -18.37 46.04 -13.06
N SER A 99 -19.17 45.89 -14.14
CA SER A 99 -19.85 44.63 -14.46
C SER A 99 -18.87 43.52 -14.84
N GLY A 100 -17.84 43.82 -15.64
CA GLY A 100 -16.78 42.88 -16.00
C GLY A 100 -16.00 42.38 -14.77
N GLN A 101 -15.66 43.29 -13.85
CA GLN A 101 -15.02 42.94 -12.58
C GLN A 101 -15.90 42.02 -11.72
N SER A 102 -17.21 42.27 -11.66
CA SER A 102 -18.16 41.44 -10.91
C SER A 102 -18.31 40.04 -11.51
N ILE A 103 -18.42 39.95 -12.85
CA ILE A 103 -18.45 38.67 -13.57
C ILE A 103 -17.18 37.87 -13.27
N PHE A 104 -16.01 38.51 -13.42
CA PHE A 104 -14.73 37.87 -13.16
C PHE A 104 -14.64 37.34 -11.73
N LYS A 105 -14.94 38.17 -10.72
CA LYS A 105 -14.91 37.75 -9.30
C LYS A 105 -15.87 36.61 -9.01
N THR A 106 -17.08 36.66 -9.56
CA THR A 106 -18.10 35.63 -9.34
C THR A 106 -17.65 34.28 -9.90
N ILE A 107 -17.09 34.27 -11.12
CA ILE A 107 -16.64 33.02 -11.76
C ILE A 107 -15.31 32.54 -11.19
N MET A 108 -14.37 33.43 -10.85
CA MET A 108 -13.04 33.03 -10.37
C MET A 108 -12.97 32.70 -8.89
N PHE A 109 -13.89 33.22 -8.07
CA PHE A 109 -13.89 32.96 -6.63
C PHE A 109 -15.19 32.29 -6.16
N GLY A 110 -16.35 32.75 -6.64
CA GLY A 110 -17.65 32.20 -6.23
C GLY A 110 -17.89 30.77 -6.73
N LEU A 111 -17.71 30.53 -8.04
CA LEU A 111 -17.93 29.20 -8.62
C LEU A 111 -16.99 28.12 -8.03
N PRO A 112 -15.67 28.35 -7.86
CA PRO A 112 -14.79 27.38 -7.21
C PRO A 112 -15.20 27.03 -5.77
N ILE A 113 -15.76 27.97 -4.99
CA ILE A 113 -16.29 27.65 -3.66
C ILE A 113 -17.39 26.59 -3.76
N VAL A 114 -18.34 26.77 -4.69
CA VAL A 114 -19.44 25.82 -4.91
C VAL A 114 -18.90 24.45 -5.37
N ILE A 115 -17.95 24.44 -6.31
CA ILE A 115 -17.32 23.20 -6.79
C ILE A 115 -16.57 22.48 -5.68
N ILE A 116 -15.82 23.20 -4.84
CA ILE A 116 -15.11 22.62 -3.69
C ILE A 116 -16.11 21.99 -2.72
N LEU A 117 -17.20 22.68 -2.37
CA LEU A 117 -18.21 22.15 -1.46
C LEU A 117 -18.88 20.87 -2.01
N ILE A 118 -19.26 20.87 -3.28
CA ILE A 118 -19.83 19.69 -3.95
C ILE A 118 -18.80 18.55 -3.99
N GLY A 119 -17.56 18.85 -4.36
CA GLY A 119 -16.46 17.89 -4.42
C GLY A 119 -16.17 17.25 -3.06
N THR A 120 -16.10 18.05 -1.99
CA THR A 120 -15.94 17.55 -0.62
C THR A 120 -17.11 16.66 -0.21
N TYR A 121 -18.35 17.04 -0.53
CA TYR A 121 -19.52 16.22 -0.22
C TYR A 121 -19.48 14.88 -0.96
N VAL A 122 -19.17 14.88 -2.27
CA VAL A 122 -19.04 13.66 -3.07
C VAL A 122 -17.92 12.78 -2.54
N PHE A 123 -16.75 13.35 -2.24
CA PHE A 123 -15.61 12.63 -1.68
C PHE A 123 -16.00 11.94 -0.37
N TYR A 124 -16.57 12.69 0.58
CA TYR A 124 -16.99 12.18 1.88
C TYR A 124 -18.03 11.05 1.78
N ARG A 125 -18.93 11.11 0.77
CA ARG A 125 -19.98 10.11 0.59
C ARG A 125 -19.55 8.89 -0.22
N LYS A 126 -18.61 9.04 -1.15
CA LYS A 126 -18.24 7.98 -2.11
C LYS A 126 -16.94 7.27 -1.75
N VAL A 127 -15.97 7.97 -1.19
CA VAL A 127 -14.68 7.38 -0.82
C VAL A 127 -14.84 6.66 0.51
N THR A 128 -14.67 5.34 0.48
CA THR A 128 -14.83 4.48 1.67
C THR A 128 -13.53 3.84 2.12
N LEU A 129 -12.43 4.05 1.38
CA LEU A 129 -11.09 3.57 1.69
C LEU A 129 -10.50 4.41 2.84
N THR A 130 -11.01 4.16 4.04
CA THR A 130 -10.41 4.65 5.29
C THR A 130 -9.22 3.78 5.66
N GLU A 131 -8.34 4.27 6.53
CA GLU A 131 -7.18 3.52 7.03
C GLU A 131 -7.57 2.14 7.59
N ARG A 132 -8.66 2.07 8.37
CA ARG A 132 -9.20 0.80 8.88
C ARG A 132 -9.60 -0.14 7.75
N LYS A 133 -10.28 0.38 6.72
CA LYS A 133 -10.71 -0.43 5.58
C LYS A 133 -9.52 -0.90 4.74
N HIS A 134 -8.48 -0.08 4.59
CA HIS A 134 -7.24 -0.49 3.94
C HIS A 134 -6.59 -1.65 4.70
N ALA A 135 -6.46 -1.54 6.03
CA ALA A 135 -5.93 -2.63 6.86
C ALA A 135 -6.75 -3.92 6.73
N GLU A 136 -8.08 -3.83 6.73
CA GLU A 136 -8.97 -4.99 6.49
C GLU A 136 -8.78 -5.62 5.10
N ILE A 137 -8.57 -4.81 4.06
CA ILE A 137 -8.32 -5.30 2.69
C ILE A 137 -6.98 -6.04 2.63
N VAL A 138 -5.93 -5.48 3.25
CA VAL A 138 -4.60 -6.09 3.28
C VAL A 138 -4.61 -7.40 4.07
N ASP A 139 -5.26 -7.45 5.24
CA ASP A 139 -5.46 -8.68 6.01
C ASP A 139 -6.21 -9.77 5.22
N GLN A 140 -7.24 -9.39 4.45
CA GLN A 140 -7.93 -10.34 3.56
C GLN A 140 -7.02 -10.85 2.43
N LEU A 141 -6.18 -9.98 1.86
CA LEU A 141 -5.21 -10.37 0.83
C LEU A 141 -4.18 -11.36 1.41
N GLU A 142 -3.74 -11.17 2.66
CA GLU A 142 -2.84 -12.10 3.36
C GLU A 142 -3.50 -13.46 3.59
N LYS A 143 -4.72 -13.48 4.12
CA LYS A 143 -5.45 -14.72 4.41
C LYS A 143 -5.88 -15.50 3.16
N THR A 144 -5.94 -14.83 2.02
CA THR A 144 -6.23 -15.45 0.72
C THR A 144 -4.98 -15.72 -0.11
N TRP A 145 -3.81 -15.27 0.37
CA TRP A 145 -2.54 -15.54 -0.25
C TRP A 145 -2.27 -17.04 -0.32
N GLY A 146 -1.58 -17.50 -1.37
CA GLY A 146 -1.31 -18.92 -1.56
C GLY A 146 -2.47 -19.72 -2.14
N LYS A 147 -3.74 -19.40 -1.84
CA LYS A 147 -4.91 -20.21 -2.28
C LYS A 147 -4.98 -20.39 -3.81
N LYS A 148 -4.65 -19.35 -4.57
CA LYS A 148 -4.59 -19.43 -6.06
C LYS A 148 -3.50 -20.36 -6.58
N PHE A 149 -2.46 -20.63 -5.79
CA PHE A 149 -1.43 -21.61 -6.09
C PHE A 149 -1.79 -23.02 -5.60
N VAL A 150 -2.93 -23.19 -4.93
CA VAL A 150 -3.40 -24.47 -4.38
C VAL A 150 -4.64 -24.99 -5.15
N ASP A 151 -5.48 -24.10 -5.69
CA ASP A 151 -6.62 -24.49 -6.52
C ASP A 151 -6.18 -24.95 -7.93
N THR A 152 -6.03 -26.26 -8.11
CA THR A 152 -5.65 -26.94 -9.37
C THR A 152 -6.71 -26.84 -10.49
N THR A 153 -7.73 -25.98 -10.39
CA THR A 153 -8.88 -26.01 -11.31
C THR A 153 -9.01 -24.79 -12.22
N THR A 154 -8.02 -23.90 -12.31
CA THR A 154 -8.06 -22.83 -13.32
C THR A 154 -6.66 -22.47 -13.85
N THR A 155 -6.33 -23.09 -14.99
CA THR A 155 -5.55 -22.55 -16.12
C THR A 155 -4.31 -21.70 -15.80
N THR A 156 -3.14 -22.37 -15.88
CA THR A 156 -1.84 -21.88 -16.37
C THR A 156 -1.11 -20.84 -15.50
N THR A 157 -0.22 -21.28 -14.60
CA THR A 157 1.11 -20.68 -14.23
C THR A 157 1.61 -21.02 -12.81
N THR A 158 0.91 -21.84 -12.03
CA THR A 158 1.49 -22.34 -10.76
C THR A 158 2.56 -23.40 -11.06
N PRO A 159 3.80 -23.26 -10.57
CA PRO A 159 4.77 -24.35 -10.63
C PRO A 159 4.28 -25.48 -9.71
N GLU A 160 3.93 -26.61 -10.32
CA GLU A 160 3.68 -27.87 -9.62
C GLU A 160 4.92 -28.19 -8.76
N LEU A 161 4.70 -28.49 -7.47
CA LEU A 161 5.81 -28.86 -6.59
C LEU A 161 6.42 -30.14 -7.13
N LYS A 162 7.72 -30.12 -7.44
CA LYS A 162 8.43 -31.28 -7.94
C LYS A 162 8.40 -32.42 -6.91
N THR A 163 8.62 -33.66 -7.34
CA THR A 163 8.87 -34.78 -6.42
C THR A 163 10.28 -34.65 -5.86
N GLY A 164 10.45 -34.88 -4.56
CA GLY A 164 11.76 -34.83 -3.90
C GLY A 164 11.71 -34.45 -2.42
N GLU A 165 12.90 -34.33 -1.86
CA GLU A 165 13.14 -33.82 -0.50
C GLU A 165 13.63 -32.37 -0.58
N TYR A 166 13.05 -31.50 0.23
CA TYR A 166 13.32 -30.07 0.27
C TYR A 166 13.70 -29.66 1.68
N THR A 167 14.63 -28.71 1.77
CA THR A 167 15.04 -28.11 3.05
C THR A 167 14.59 -26.65 3.11
N TYR A 168 14.22 -26.22 4.31
CA TYR A 168 13.84 -24.84 4.59
C TYR A 168 14.78 -24.27 5.65
N ASN A 169 15.52 -23.22 5.30
CA ASN A 169 16.36 -22.51 6.24
C ASN A 169 15.55 -21.52 7.09
N ALA A 170 15.97 -21.29 8.33
CA ALA A 170 15.37 -20.25 9.16
C ALA A 170 15.48 -18.91 8.41
N PRO A 171 14.38 -18.16 8.22
CA PRO A 171 14.45 -16.89 7.52
C PRO A 171 15.02 -15.78 8.41
N ILE A 172 15.17 -16.02 9.71
CA ILE A 172 15.65 -15.04 10.68
C ILE A 172 16.26 -15.74 11.90
N ALA A 173 17.21 -15.09 12.57
CA ALA A 173 17.80 -15.59 13.79
C ALA A 173 16.86 -15.36 14.99
N GLY A 174 16.66 -16.37 15.84
CA GLY A 174 15.78 -16.24 16.99
C GLY A 174 15.45 -17.55 17.69
N GLU A 175 14.38 -17.55 18.48
CA GLU A 175 13.86 -18.75 19.15
C GLU A 175 12.73 -19.36 18.32
N LEU A 176 12.91 -20.63 17.91
CA LEU A 176 11.90 -21.38 17.16
C LEU A 176 10.72 -21.75 18.05
N ILE A 177 9.51 -21.33 17.69
CA ILE A 177 8.27 -21.62 18.41
C ILE A 177 7.27 -22.36 17.51
N ASN A 178 6.33 -23.06 18.14
CA ASN A 178 5.28 -23.76 17.41
C ASN A 178 4.30 -22.76 16.81
N LEU A 179 3.88 -22.98 15.55
CA LEU A 179 2.86 -22.17 14.90
C LEU A 179 1.57 -22.09 15.74
N SER A 180 1.18 -23.18 16.41
CA SER A 180 -0.03 -23.22 17.26
C SER A 180 0.06 -22.36 18.53
N SER A 181 1.25 -21.87 18.89
CA SER A 181 1.47 -21.01 20.05
C SER A 181 1.41 -19.50 19.73
N VAL A 182 1.27 -19.16 18.45
CA VAL A 182 1.16 -17.77 17.98
C VAL A 182 -0.20 -17.20 18.38
N ASN A 183 -0.24 -15.93 18.80
CA ASN A 183 -1.45 -15.23 19.22
C ASN A 183 -2.29 -14.70 18.05
N ASP A 184 -2.44 -15.50 16.99
CA ASP A 184 -3.31 -15.23 15.86
C ASP A 184 -4.00 -16.54 15.43
N HIS A 185 -5.33 -16.56 15.45
CA HIS A 185 -6.10 -17.77 15.20
C HIS A 185 -5.97 -18.30 13.76
N ALA A 186 -5.82 -17.41 12.77
CA ALA A 186 -5.72 -17.83 11.37
C ALA A 186 -4.43 -18.60 11.13
N PHE A 187 -3.31 -18.14 11.71
CA PHE A 187 -2.03 -18.83 11.67
C PHE A 187 -1.99 -20.06 12.59
N ALA A 188 -2.38 -19.91 13.86
CA ALA A 188 -2.27 -20.97 14.87
C ALA A 188 -3.12 -22.20 14.57
N SER A 189 -4.23 -22.04 13.84
CA SER A 189 -5.08 -23.15 13.39
C SER A 189 -4.46 -23.97 12.25
N GLY A 190 -3.43 -23.46 11.57
CA GLY A 190 -2.87 -24.06 10.35
C GLY A 190 -3.77 -23.90 9.12
N SER A 191 -4.84 -23.10 9.20
CA SER A 191 -5.79 -22.90 8.09
C SER A 191 -5.16 -22.24 6.85
N LEU A 192 -4.06 -21.52 7.04
CA LEU A 192 -3.27 -20.87 5.99
C LEU A 192 -2.13 -21.76 5.47
N GLY A 193 -1.98 -22.98 6.01
CA GLY A 193 -0.91 -23.92 5.71
C GLY A 193 -0.15 -24.37 6.97
N GLN A 194 0.68 -25.40 6.83
CA GLN A 194 1.61 -25.84 7.88
C GLN A 194 2.82 -24.93 7.94
N GLY A 195 3.45 -24.82 9.11
CA GLY A 195 4.51 -23.84 9.31
C GLY A 195 5.12 -23.87 10.70
N PHE A 196 5.84 -22.80 11.01
CA PHE A 196 6.47 -22.54 12.30
C PHE A 196 6.53 -21.02 12.51
N ALA A 197 6.92 -20.60 13.70
CA ALA A 197 7.19 -19.19 13.97
C ALA A 197 8.52 -19.02 14.71
N ILE A 198 9.09 -17.83 14.65
CA ILE A 198 10.35 -17.49 15.31
C ILE A 198 10.13 -16.20 16.10
N ARG A 199 10.47 -16.21 17.39
CA ARG A 199 10.66 -14.97 18.16
C ARG A 199 12.01 -14.38 17.77
N PRO A 200 12.05 -13.27 17.04
CA PRO A 200 13.28 -12.81 16.43
C PRO A 200 14.27 -12.30 17.49
N SER A 201 15.55 -12.46 17.20
CA SER A 201 16.66 -11.88 17.97
C SER A 201 17.38 -10.75 17.24
N ASP A 202 17.16 -10.64 15.93
CA ASP A 202 17.53 -9.49 15.10
C ASP A 202 16.34 -9.07 14.22
N GLY A 203 16.51 -8.04 13.41
CA GLY A 203 15.46 -7.53 12.53
C GLY A 203 15.59 -7.94 11.07
N ARG A 204 16.42 -8.94 10.73
CA ARG A 204 16.79 -9.23 9.34
C ARG A 204 16.18 -10.53 8.85
N VAL A 205 15.29 -10.42 7.87
CA VAL A 205 14.66 -11.55 7.21
C VAL A 205 15.40 -11.85 5.90
N TYR A 206 15.82 -13.10 5.75
CA TYR A 206 16.58 -13.63 4.64
C TYR A 206 15.78 -14.64 3.83
N ALA A 207 16.17 -14.82 2.57
CA ALA A 207 15.60 -15.84 1.70
C ALA A 207 15.96 -17.25 2.20
N PRO A 208 14.97 -18.11 2.51
CA PRO A 208 15.20 -19.47 3.03
C PRO A 208 15.72 -20.45 1.96
N PHE A 209 15.50 -20.13 0.68
CA PHE A 209 15.88 -20.91 -0.49
C PHE A 209 15.86 -20.02 -1.74
N ASP A 210 16.33 -20.54 -2.87
CA ASP A 210 16.24 -19.87 -4.16
C ASP A 210 14.76 -19.77 -4.59
N ALA A 211 14.29 -18.56 -4.87
CA ALA A 211 12.88 -18.29 -5.07
C ALA A 211 12.64 -17.09 -5.98
N THR A 212 11.43 -16.99 -6.50
CA THR A 212 10.92 -15.72 -7.03
C THR A 212 9.97 -15.06 -6.05
N VAL A 213 10.13 -13.76 -5.83
CA VAL A 213 9.18 -12.93 -5.08
C VAL A 213 7.89 -12.78 -5.88
N ARG A 214 6.77 -13.33 -5.39
CA ARG A 214 5.47 -13.23 -6.07
C ARG A 214 4.59 -12.11 -5.54
N VAL A 215 4.68 -11.83 -4.24
CA VAL A 215 3.98 -10.70 -3.60
C VAL A 215 4.88 -9.97 -2.62
N ALA A 216 4.84 -8.66 -2.75
CA ALA A 216 5.23 -7.69 -1.74
C ALA A 216 3.93 -6.99 -1.29
N PHE A 217 3.62 -7.01 0.00
CA PHE A 217 2.48 -6.25 0.53
C PHE A 217 2.86 -4.77 0.66
N SER A 218 1.92 -3.85 0.45
CA SER A 218 2.16 -2.39 0.51
C SER A 218 2.74 -1.93 1.84
N THR A 219 2.33 -2.59 2.92
CA THR A 219 2.76 -2.35 4.30
C THR A 219 4.07 -3.07 4.66
N LYS A 220 4.73 -3.73 3.70
CA LYS A 220 6.11 -4.28 3.77
C LYS A 220 6.41 -5.31 4.87
N HIS A 221 5.45 -5.66 5.70
CA HIS A 221 5.63 -6.57 6.82
C HIS A 221 5.52 -8.05 6.44
N ALA A 222 5.17 -8.37 5.19
CA ALA A 222 5.06 -9.74 4.72
C ALA A 222 5.59 -9.91 3.30
N ILE A 223 6.02 -11.12 2.96
CA ILE A 223 6.53 -11.50 1.65
C ILE A 223 6.06 -12.90 1.24
N GLY A 224 5.55 -12.99 0.01
CA GLY A 224 5.18 -14.25 -0.62
C GLY A 224 6.26 -14.73 -1.59
N LEU A 225 6.85 -15.89 -1.30
CA LEU A 225 7.90 -16.52 -2.10
C LEU A 225 7.38 -17.79 -2.79
N VAL A 226 7.87 -18.03 -4.00
CA VAL A 226 7.70 -19.32 -4.69
C VAL A 226 9.08 -19.82 -5.07
N SER A 227 9.49 -20.95 -4.49
CA SER A 227 10.77 -21.58 -4.78
C SER A 227 10.83 -22.10 -6.23
N ASP A 228 12.06 -22.33 -6.72
CA ASP A 228 12.30 -22.96 -8.03
C ASP A 228 11.80 -24.42 -8.12
N THR A 229 11.44 -25.01 -6.97
CA THR A 229 10.86 -26.35 -6.88
C THR A 229 9.34 -26.34 -6.81
N GLY A 230 8.69 -25.19 -6.62
CA GLY A 230 7.23 -25.05 -6.54
C GLY A 230 6.66 -24.91 -5.12
N LEU A 231 7.51 -24.88 -4.09
CA LEU A 231 7.10 -24.58 -2.72
C LEU A 231 6.62 -23.13 -2.60
N VAL A 232 5.42 -22.91 -2.06
CA VAL A 232 4.83 -21.57 -1.88
C VAL A 232 4.85 -21.23 -0.39
N THR A 233 5.48 -20.10 -0.05
CA THR A 233 5.65 -19.68 1.34
C THR A 233 5.24 -18.23 1.54
N LEU A 234 4.60 -17.98 2.67
CA LEU A 234 4.41 -16.66 3.24
C LEU A 234 5.33 -16.51 4.46
N ILE A 235 6.14 -15.46 4.48
CA ILE A 235 6.83 -14.99 5.67
C ILE A 235 6.13 -13.70 6.11
N HIS A 236 5.60 -13.70 7.34
CA HIS A 236 4.81 -12.62 7.91
C HIS A 236 5.48 -12.13 9.19
N ILE A 237 5.73 -10.83 9.31
CA ILE A 237 6.49 -10.23 10.41
C ILE A 237 5.53 -9.55 11.37
N GLY A 238 5.37 -10.16 12.54
CA GLY A 238 4.60 -9.64 13.64
C GLY A 238 3.08 -9.76 13.48
N ILE A 239 2.35 -9.57 14.57
CA ILE A 239 0.88 -9.72 14.58
C ILE A 239 0.25 -8.33 14.67
N GLY A 240 -0.59 -7.98 13.68
CA GLY A 240 -1.23 -6.66 13.60
C GLY A 240 -0.37 -5.56 12.99
N THR A 241 0.85 -5.88 12.54
CA THR A 241 1.84 -4.95 11.96
C THR A 241 1.39 -4.29 10.66
N VAL A 242 0.37 -4.81 9.99
CA VAL A 242 -0.34 -4.12 8.89
C VAL A 242 -0.76 -2.69 9.29
N ALA A 243 -1.16 -2.48 10.54
CA ALA A 243 -1.56 -1.18 11.06
C ALA A 243 -0.42 -0.15 11.13
N MET A 244 0.84 -0.60 11.02
CA MET A 244 2.02 0.29 10.98
C MET A 244 2.26 0.92 9.60
N GLN A 245 1.49 0.52 8.57
CA GLN A 245 1.53 1.11 7.23
C GLN A 245 2.96 1.15 6.61
N GLY A 246 3.77 0.12 6.87
CA GLY A 246 5.16 0.06 6.41
C GLY A 246 6.16 0.87 7.22
N THR A 247 5.73 1.57 8.27
CA THR A 247 6.62 2.23 9.22
C THR A 247 7.44 1.19 9.97
N GLY A 248 8.76 1.36 9.99
CA GLY A 248 9.67 0.42 10.65
C GLY A 248 10.08 -0.78 9.81
N PHE A 249 9.73 -0.81 8.51
CA PHE A 249 10.09 -1.88 7.57
C PHE A 249 10.83 -1.33 6.34
N VAL A 250 11.88 -2.05 5.92
CA VAL A 250 12.66 -1.79 4.71
C VAL A 250 12.73 -3.07 3.90
N THR A 251 12.44 -3.00 2.60
CA THR A 251 12.48 -4.15 1.68
C THR A 251 13.65 -4.01 0.71
N TYR A 252 14.32 -5.11 0.40
CA TYR A 252 15.53 -5.16 -0.44
C TYR A 252 15.31 -5.92 -1.76
N PHE A 253 14.05 -6.05 -2.17
CA PHE A 253 13.65 -6.78 -3.38
C PHE A 253 12.55 -6.04 -4.13
N GLU A 254 12.41 -6.39 -5.41
CA GLU A 254 11.28 -6.02 -6.24
C GLU A 254 10.37 -7.23 -6.50
N ARG A 255 9.09 -6.97 -6.77
CA ARG A 255 8.16 -8.03 -7.17
C ARG A 255 8.63 -8.65 -8.50
N GLY A 256 8.61 -9.97 -8.57
CA GLY A 256 9.08 -10.72 -9.74
C GLY A 256 10.59 -10.95 -9.76
N GLN A 257 11.34 -10.35 -8.83
CA GLN A 257 12.77 -10.62 -8.68
C GLN A 257 13.00 -12.07 -8.24
N HIS A 258 13.97 -12.71 -8.89
CA HIS A 258 14.54 -13.97 -8.42
C HIS A 258 15.61 -13.67 -7.37
N VAL A 259 15.50 -14.30 -6.21
CA VAL A 259 16.38 -14.15 -5.05
C VAL A 259 17.05 -15.49 -4.75
N LYS A 260 18.29 -15.44 -4.28
CA LYS A 260 19.03 -16.62 -3.84
C LYS A 260 18.89 -16.82 -2.35
N LYS A 261 19.04 -18.07 -1.93
CA LYS A 261 19.15 -18.44 -0.51
C LYS A 261 20.18 -17.54 0.19
N GLY A 262 19.76 -16.97 1.32
CA GLY A 262 20.59 -16.09 2.14
C GLY A 262 20.61 -14.61 1.71
N ASP A 263 19.95 -14.25 0.61
CA ASP A 263 19.74 -12.84 0.25
C ASP A 263 18.90 -12.14 1.32
N LEU A 264 19.25 -10.89 1.66
CA LEU A 264 18.47 -10.07 2.56
C LEU A 264 17.17 -9.63 1.87
N LEU A 265 16.03 -9.86 2.52
CA LEU A 265 14.70 -9.55 1.98
C LEU A 265 14.08 -8.35 2.69
N ILE A 266 13.97 -8.41 4.01
CA ILE A 266 13.31 -7.38 4.82
C ILE A 266 14.19 -7.05 6.03
N GLU A 267 14.33 -5.77 6.34
CA GLU A 267 14.74 -5.30 7.64
C GLU A 267 13.56 -4.68 8.37
N PHE A 268 13.38 -5.03 9.64
CA PHE A 268 12.41 -4.40 10.51
C PHE A 268 13.02 -4.01 11.84
N TRP A 269 12.38 -3.06 12.53
CA TRP A 269 12.83 -2.59 13.83
C TRP A 269 11.93 -3.14 14.93
N ASP A 270 12.40 -4.16 15.65
CA ASP A 270 11.64 -4.87 16.69
C ASP A 270 11.11 -3.91 17.78
N LYS A 271 11.94 -2.95 18.21
CA LYS A 271 11.55 -1.93 19.18
C LYS A 271 10.37 -1.10 18.67
N SER A 272 10.35 -0.73 17.38
CA SER A 272 9.26 0.06 16.81
C SER A 272 7.94 -0.72 16.78
N ILE A 273 7.99 -2.03 16.53
CA ILE A 273 6.83 -2.92 16.56
C ILE A 273 6.28 -3.02 18.00
N LYS A 274 7.17 -3.26 18.97
CA LYS A 274 6.82 -3.34 20.39
C LYS A 274 6.28 -2.02 20.96
N ASP A 275 6.91 -0.89 20.62
CA ASP A 275 6.46 0.44 21.02
C ASP A 275 5.06 0.77 20.46
N ALA A 276 4.72 0.24 19.28
CA ALA A 276 3.39 0.33 18.69
C ALA A 276 2.36 -0.64 19.32
N GLY A 277 2.78 -1.50 20.25
CA GLY A 277 1.92 -2.45 20.96
C GLY A 277 1.66 -3.76 20.22
N PHE A 278 2.47 -4.09 19.22
CA PHE A 278 2.34 -5.31 18.42
C PHE A 278 3.37 -6.37 18.81
N ASP A 279 3.05 -7.63 18.49
CA ASP A 279 3.97 -8.78 18.62
C ASP A 279 4.93 -8.78 17.40
N ASP A 280 6.22 -9.00 17.60
CA ASP A 280 7.26 -9.03 16.55
C ASP A 280 7.58 -10.44 16.04
N THR A 281 6.87 -11.47 16.52
CA THR A 281 7.03 -12.85 16.09
C THR A 281 6.94 -12.98 14.56
N VAL A 282 7.95 -13.60 13.95
CA VAL A 282 7.99 -13.88 12.51
C VAL A 282 7.33 -15.24 12.26
N ILE A 283 6.25 -15.24 11.49
CA ILE A 283 5.44 -16.42 11.17
C ILE A 283 5.79 -16.89 9.76
N VAL A 284 6.03 -18.19 9.62
CA VAL A 284 6.31 -18.83 8.34
C VAL A 284 5.21 -19.84 8.06
N THR A 285 4.62 -19.76 6.87
CA THR A 285 3.56 -20.68 6.45
C THR A 285 3.79 -21.19 5.03
N ILE A 286 3.76 -22.51 4.87
CA ILE A 286 3.80 -23.18 3.58
C ILE A 286 2.36 -23.35 3.10
N THR A 287 1.93 -22.52 2.14
CA THR A 287 0.52 -22.42 1.78
C THR A 287 0.03 -23.61 0.98
N ASN A 288 0.91 -24.26 0.23
CA ASN A 288 0.66 -25.54 -0.44
C ASN A 288 1.17 -26.73 0.39
N SER A 289 1.04 -26.70 1.72
CA SER A 289 1.47 -27.83 2.55
C SER A 289 0.61 -29.09 2.37
N ASN A 290 -0.61 -28.96 1.83
CA ASN A 290 -1.55 -30.05 1.62
C ASN A 290 -1.10 -31.07 0.56
N ILE A 291 -0.20 -30.68 -0.34
CA ILE A 291 0.39 -31.58 -1.34
C ILE A 291 1.64 -32.31 -0.81
N LEU A 292 2.15 -31.94 0.36
CA LEU A 292 3.31 -32.58 0.95
C LEU A 292 2.93 -33.93 1.57
N SER A 293 3.78 -34.93 1.35
CA SER A 293 3.68 -36.23 2.01
C SER A 293 4.23 -36.19 3.44
N GLU A 294 5.28 -35.41 3.68
CA GLU A 294 5.91 -35.28 5.01
C GLU A 294 6.29 -33.82 5.30
N PHE A 295 6.09 -33.40 6.54
CA PHE A 295 6.43 -32.08 7.06
C PHE A 295 7.14 -32.25 8.42
N ASN A 296 8.46 -32.13 8.42
CA ASN A 296 9.29 -32.46 9.58
C ASN A 296 10.05 -31.22 10.05
N ILE A 297 9.73 -30.73 11.25
CA ILE A 297 10.54 -29.72 11.93
C ILE A 297 11.78 -30.42 12.50
N VAL A 298 12.96 -30.09 11.99
CA VAL A 298 14.21 -30.81 12.31
C VAL A 298 14.91 -30.27 13.55
N LYS A 299 14.56 -29.06 14.00
CA LYS A 299 15.10 -28.45 15.23
C LYS A 299 14.06 -28.50 16.35
N PRO A 300 14.44 -28.76 17.62
CA PRO A 300 13.50 -28.74 18.73
C PRO A 300 12.82 -27.38 18.90
N ILE A 301 11.52 -27.38 19.20
CA ILE A 301 10.81 -26.16 19.61
C ILE A 301 11.45 -25.60 20.90
N GLY A 302 11.63 -24.29 20.96
CA GLY A 302 12.35 -23.55 22.00
C GLY A 302 13.86 -23.45 21.77
N SER A 303 14.40 -24.07 20.71
CA SER A 303 15.82 -23.92 20.37
C SER A 303 16.11 -22.58 19.68
N LYS A 304 17.33 -22.09 19.85
CA LYS A 304 17.84 -20.95 19.08
C LYS A 304 18.27 -21.42 17.68
N VAL A 305 17.88 -20.66 16.68
CA VAL A 305 18.21 -20.87 15.27
C VAL A 305 18.84 -19.61 14.68
N ASP A 306 19.73 -19.78 13.72
CA ASP A 306 20.30 -18.71 12.88
C ASP A 306 19.81 -18.87 11.43
N LYS A 307 20.01 -17.85 10.58
CA LYS A 307 19.55 -17.84 9.17
C LYS A 307 20.06 -19.02 8.33
N ASP A 308 21.21 -19.59 8.72
CA ASP A 308 21.84 -20.69 7.99
C ASP A 308 21.41 -22.08 8.52
N ASP A 309 20.66 -22.14 9.62
CA ASP A 309 20.11 -23.38 10.15
C ASP A 309 18.95 -23.89 9.29
N ILE A 310 18.96 -25.19 9.00
CA ILE A 310 17.81 -25.89 8.43
C ILE A 310 16.81 -26.14 9.57
N VAL A 311 15.58 -25.68 9.40
CA VAL A 311 14.49 -25.78 10.41
C VAL A 311 13.38 -26.72 9.98
N LEU A 312 13.21 -26.96 8.67
CA LEU A 312 12.29 -27.97 8.14
C LEU A 312 12.94 -28.84 7.06
N THR A 313 12.47 -30.08 7.01
CA THR A 313 12.57 -30.98 5.87
C THR A 313 11.17 -31.31 5.39
N LEU A 314 10.94 -31.22 4.08
CA LEU A 314 9.64 -31.43 3.43
C LEU A 314 9.79 -32.49 2.34
N ILE A 315 8.83 -33.41 2.20
CA ILE A 315 8.87 -34.44 1.16
C ILE A 315 7.60 -34.39 0.32
N ASN A 316 7.76 -34.39 -1.00
CA ASN A 316 6.70 -34.62 -1.97
C ASN A 316 7.01 -35.91 -2.75
N LYS A 317 6.08 -36.86 -2.80
CA LYS A 317 6.25 -38.18 -3.42
C LYS A 317 5.51 -38.22 -4.76
#